data_AF-A0A431N4L5-F1
#
_entry.id   AF-A0A431N4L5-F1
#
_cell.length_a   1.000
_cell.length_b   1.000
_cell.length_c   1.000
_cell.angle_alpha   90.00
_cell.angle_beta   90.00
_cell.angle_gamma   90.00
#
_symmetry.space_group_name_H-M   'P 1'
#
loop_
_entity.id
_entity.type
_entity.pdbx_description
1 polymer ?
#
loop_
_entity_poly.entity_id
_entity_poly.type
_entity_poly.pdbx_seq_one_letter_code
_entity_poly.pdbx_strand_id
1 'polypeptide(L)'
;MSGDGIQANGHALPGRGQPLAFSELLEVIYQVSSAHGEERWDALRTAAFFAGECVGRRLIDKADVVDKLQMETTELVAEFGVDRVQQEIAASFAKGEQVGTSDVGETEGDIRPPEYSDDALALAVAELHHERLRYVSPWDKWMHWNGKNWRCEDTLLAWYLVRQLARGMAAACASERTSMHLTSAKTISAGVRLARSDRRLAATVDQWDADPMLLNTPGGVVDLRTGRRRPNDPNLYLTRITAVAPGGHCPTWLAFLDRVTGGDRELQSYLQRVAGYSCTGLTREQALFFVFGHGGNGKGVLVNTFAGVLGNYATSAASETFTASRSERHLTEIADLHGARFVYVAETEEGREWAEARIKQLTGGDRVKARFMRQDFFEFAPQFKLLISGNHKPKISSADEAIIRRLQLIPFSVTIPRAERDPTLAERLRKEWPGILEWAINGCLEWQARGLDPPAAVREASAAYLADEDPLSAWISDRCALGANNWERSAALFASWTAFAEAEGEKIRDQRWFKEALARHGIEAKRDGRKGRYFQGISLK
;
A
#
# COMPACT_ATOMS: atom_id res chain seq x y z
N MET A 1 -51.76 -10.09 53.07
CA MET A 1 -50.99 -8.87 52.79
C MET A 1 -49.58 -9.32 52.51
N SER A 2 -49.14 -9.02 51.29
CA SER A 2 -47.93 -9.45 50.61
C SER A 2 -46.66 -8.88 51.26
N GLY A 3 -45.64 -9.73 51.36
CA GLY A 3 -44.25 -9.39 51.70
C GLY A 3 -43.35 -10.47 51.12
N ASP A 4 -42.48 -10.07 50.21
CA ASP A 4 -41.87 -10.87 49.15
C ASP A 4 -40.90 -11.96 49.63
N GLY A 5 -40.97 -13.11 48.96
CA GLY A 5 -39.98 -14.16 49.03
C GLY A 5 -38.76 -13.80 48.18
N ILE A 6 -37.62 -13.60 48.84
CA ILE A 6 -36.31 -13.59 48.17
C ILE A 6 -35.87 -15.05 48.09
N GLN A 7 -36.03 -15.65 46.91
CA GLN A 7 -35.37 -16.89 46.55
C GLN A 7 -33.87 -16.61 46.41
N ALA A 8 -33.06 -17.34 47.19
CA ALA A 8 -31.63 -17.39 47.03
C ALA A 8 -31.28 -18.05 45.68
N ASN A 9 -30.65 -17.31 44.76
CA ASN A 9 -30.01 -17.88 43.59
C ASN A 9 -28.69 -18.54 44.01
N GLY A 10 -28.79 -19.69 44.67
CA GLY A 10 -27.68 -20.61 44.85
C GLY A 10 -27.52 -21.47 43.61
N HIS A 11 -26.67 -21.07 42.68
CA HIS A 11 -26.13 -21.99 41.68
C HIS A 11 -25.08 -22.85 42.38
N ALA A 12 -25.44 -24.10 42.68
CA ALA A 12 -24.50 -25.10 43.18
C ALA A 12 -23.37 -25.28 42.16
N LEU A 13 -22.13 -25.41 42.63
CA LEU A 13 -21.00 -25.73 41.77
C LEU A 13 -21.32 -27.01 40.96
N PRO A 14 -21.03 -27.02 39.65
CA PRO A 14 -21.26 -28.19 38.80
C PRO A 14 -20.53 -29.41 39.38
N GLY A 15 -21.20 -30.56 39.36
CA GLY A 15 -20.63 -31.81 39.89
C GLY A 15 -19.36 -32.21 39.14
N ARG A 16 -18.40 -32.83 39.85
CA ARG A 16 -17.15 -33.32 39.25
C ARG A 16 -17.46 -34.22 38.04
N GLY A 17 -17.08 -33.79 36.84
CA GLY A 17 -17.18 -34.58 35.60
C GLY A 17 -18.23 -34.13 34.58
N GLN A 18 -18.87 -32.95 34.71
CA GLN A 18 -19.71 -32.37 33.65
C GLN A 18 -18.91 -31.36 32.80
N PRO A 19 -18.96 -31.44 31.45
CA PRO A 19 -18.37 -30.43 30.57
C PRO A 19 -19.06 -29.07 30.75
N LEU A 20 -18.29 -28.02 31.08
CA LEU A 20 -18.78 -26.64 31.17
C LEU A 20 -18.58 -25.87 29.86
N ALA A 21 -19.56 -25.07 29.47
CA ALA A 21 -19.41 -24.07 28.43
C ALA A 21 -18.51 -22.91 28.89
N PHE A 22 -17.89 -22.19 27.95
CA PHE A 22 -16.98 -21.08 28.28
C PHE A 22 -17.62 -19.98 29.16
N SER A 23 -18.92 -19.69 28.96
CA SER A 23 -19.67 -18.75 29.79
C SER A 23 -19.77 -19.20 31.25
N GLU A 24 -19.89 -20.50 31.48
CA GLU A 24 -20.00 -21.10 32.81
C GLU A 24 -18.63 -21.15 33.49
N LEU A 25 -17.54 -21.37 32.72
CA LEU A 25 -16.17 -21.24 33.24
C LEU A 25 -15.89 -19.82 33.77
N LEU A 26 -16.34 -18.78 33.06
CA LEU A 26 -16.18 -17.41 33.52
C LEU A 26 -16.96 -17.13 34.81
N GLU A 27 -18.12 -17.74 34.97
CA GLU A 27 -18.93 -17.64 36.19
C GLU A 27 -18.27 -18.36 37.36
N VAL A 28 -17.71 -19.56 37.14
CA VAL A 28 -16.95 -20.32 38.16
C VAL A 28 -15.67 -19.59 38.56
N ILE A 29 -14.96 -18.97 37.62
CA ILE A 29 -13.78 -18.13 37.92
C ILE A 29 -14.19 -16.90 38.74
N TYR A 30 -15.32 -16.27 38.42
CA TYR A 30 -15.84 -15.13 39.19
C TYR A 30 -16.25 -15.51 40.61
N GLN A 31 -16.71 -16.74 40.84
CA GLN A 31 -17.01 -17.21 42.20
C GLN A 31 -15.77 -17.30 43.12
N VAL A 32 -14.55 -17.33 42.55
CA VAL A 32 -13.31 -17.26 43.33
C VAL A 32 -13.18 -15.91 44.03
N SER A 33 -13.64 -14.80 43.43
CA SER A 33 -13.54 -13.48 44.06
C SER A 33 -14.72 -13.14 44.98
N SER A 34 -15.86 -13.82 44.84
CA SER A 34 -17.05 -13.58 45.67
C SER A 34 -17.15 -14.47 46.93
N ALA A 35 -16.34 -15.52 47.03
CA ALA A 35 -16.30 -16.41 48.20
C ALA A 35 -15.31 -15.92 49.30
N HIS A 36 -15.55 -16.35 50.54
CA HIS A 36 -14.74 -15.98 51.71
C HIS A 36 -14.25 -17.21 52.48
N GLY A 37 -13.07 -17.12 53.10
CA GLY A 37 -12.52 -18.20 53.93
C GLY A 37 -12.26 -19.51 53.17
N GLU A 38 -12.57 -20.66 53.78
CA GLU A 38 -12.33 -21.99 53.19
C GLU A 38 -13.12 -22.23 51.88
N GLU A 39 -14.31 -21.64 51.74
CA GLU A 39 -15.13 -21.77 50.52
C GLU A 39 -14.44 -21.19 49.29
N ARG A 40 -13.59 -20.18 49.49
CA ARG A 40 -12.81 -19.56 48.42
C ARG A 40 -11.70 -20.46 47.88
N TRP A 41 -11.11 -21.29 48.75
CA TRP A 41 -10.15 -22.31 48.34
C TRP A 41 -10.81 -23.41 47.52
N ASP A 42 -12.03 -23.81 47.87
CA ASP A 42 -12.78 -24.79 47.09
C ASP A 42 -13.23 -24.23 45.73
N ALA A 43 -13.66 -22.96 45.69
CA ALA A 43 -13.95 -22.26 44.44
C ALA A 43 -12.71 -22.18 43.54
N LEU A 44 -11.54 -21.83 44.10
CA LEU A 44 -10.28 -21.75 43.35
C LEU A 44 -9.87 -23.11 42.78
N ARG A 45 -9.89 -24.17 43.59
CA ARG A 45 -9.56 -25.53 43.14
C ARG A 45 -10.48 -25.98 42.01
N THR A 46 -11.77 -25.68 42.14
CA THR A 46 -12.79 -26.02 41.15
C THR A 46 -12.57 -25.24 39.85
N ALA A 47 -12.36 -23.92 39.93
CA ALA A 47 -12.08 -23.08 38.77
C ALA A 47 -10.79 -23.47 38.05
N ALA A 48 -9.70 -23.72 38.79
CA ALA A 48 -8.42 -24.14 38.24
C ALA A 48 -8.51 -25.52 37.58
N PHE A 49 -9.25 -26.46 38.17
CA PHE A 49 -9.49 -27.78 37.58
C PHE A 49 -10.25 -27.69 36.24
N PHE A 50 -11.36 -26.94 36.19
CA PHE A 50 -12.13 -26.81 34.95
C PHE A 50 -11.40 -26.03 33.86
N ALA A 51 -10.64 -25.00 34.24
CA ALA A 51 -9.73 -24.32 33.34
C ALA A 51 -8.71 -25.28 32.71
N GLY A 52 -8.12 -26.16 33.54
CA GLY A 52 -7.23 -27.22 33.09
C GLY A 52 -7.92 -28.18 32.12
N GLU A 53 -9.16 -28.59 32.40
CA GLU A 53 -9.94 -29.48 31.53
C GLU A 53 -10.22 -28.85 30.16
N CYS A 54 -10.64 -27.58 30.12
CA CYS A 54 -10.84 -26.85 28.86
C CYS A 54 -9.55 -26.72 28.03
N VAL A 55 -8.41 -26.47 28.68
CA VAL A 55 -7.10 -26.38 28.03
C VAL A 55 -6.63 -27.75 27.54
N GLY A 56 -6.81 -28.79 28.35
CA GLY A 56 -6.54 -30.18 27.95
C GLY A 56 -7.36 -30.61 26.73
N ARG A 57 -8.60 -30.12 26.61
CA ARG A 57 -9.49 -30.29 25.45
C ARG A 57 -9.26 -29.30 24.30
N ARG A 58 -8.25 -28.42 24.40
CA ARG A 58 -7.90 -27.38 23.41
C ARG A 58 -9.02 -26.39 23.07
N LEU A 59 -9.95 -26.16 24.00
CA LEU A 59 -11.05 -25.21 23.81
C LEU A 59 -10.60 -23.75 24.00
N ILE A 60 -9.53 -23.53 24.77
CA ILE A 60 -9.00 -22.22 25.15
C ILE A 60 -7.47 -22.31 25.27
N ASP A 61 -6.76 -21.21 25.01
CA ASP A 61 -5.32 -21.13 25.26
C ASP A 61 -5.02 -21.09 26.78
N LYS A 62 -3.93 -21.76 27.17
CA LYS A 62 -3.46 -21.81 28.55
C LYS A 62 -3.13 -20.43 29.11
N ALA A 63 -2.54 -19.55 28.29
CA ALA A 63 -2.16 -18.21 28.70
C ALA A 63 -3.38 -17.37 29.08
N ASP A 64 -4.44 -17.43 28.26
CA ASP A 64 -5.65 -16.61 28.45
C ASP A 64 -6.42 -16.93 29.74
N VAL A 65 -6.34 -18.17 30.22
CA VAL A 65 -7.08 -18.61 31.41
C VAL A 65 -6.25 -18.49 32.69
N VAL A 66 -4.94 -18.73 32.61
CA VAL A 66 -4.04 -18.62 33.76
C VAL A 66 -3.95 -17.17 34.25
N ASP A 67 -3.82 -16.20 33.33
CA ASP A 67 -3.76 -14.79 33.71
C ASP A 67 -5.05 -14.35 34.42
N LYS A 68 -6.20 -14.84 33.96
CA LYS A 68 -7.50 -14.53 34.54
C LYS A 68 -7.69 -15.16 35.93
N LEU A 69 -7.29 -16.42 36.11
CA LEU A 69 -7.29 -17.08 37.42
C LEU A 69 -6.35 -16.39 38.42
N GLN A 70 -5.20 -15.88 37.95
CA GLN A 70 -4.26 -15.15 38.79
C GLN A 70 -4.82 -13.80 39.24
N MET A 71 -5.52 -13.07 38.36
CA MET A 71 -6.15 -11.79 38.73
C MET A 71 -7.20 -11.96 39.84
N GLU A 72 -8.04 -13.00 39.77
CA GLU A 72 -9.14 -13.23 40.72
C GLU A 72 -8.68 -13.79 42.08
N THR A 73 -7.40 -14.17 42.22
CA THR A 73 -6.82 -14.74 43.46
C THR A 73 -6.01 -13.77 44.29
N THR A 74 -6.03 -12.48 43.96
CA THR A 74 -5.23 -11.42 44.62
C THR A 74 -5.42 -11.38 46.15
N GLU A 75 -6.64 -11.57 46.67
CA GLU A 75 -6.89 -11.57 48.12
C GLU A 75 -6.40 -12.85 48.82
N LEU A 76 -6.52 -14.02 48.16
CA LEU A 76 -5.94 -15.28 48.66
C LEU A 76 -4.41 -15.21 48.73
N VAL A 77 -3.79 -14.53 47.76
CA VAL A 77 -2.36 -14.28 47.74
C VAL A 77 -1.93 -13.39 48.92
N ALA A 78 -2.73 -12.37 49.24
CA ALA A 78 -2.47 -11.49 50.38
C ALA A 78 -2.58 -12.21 51.73
N GLU A 79 -3.49 -13.18 51.85
CA GLU A 79 -3.76 -13.90 53.09
C GLU A 79 -2.86 -15.12 53.31
N PHE A 80 -2.52 -15.87 52.25
CA PHE A 80 -1.83 -17.16 52.36
C PHE A 80 -0.48 -17.26 51.64
N GLY A 81 -0.07 -16.18 50.96
CA GLY A 81 1.19 -16.09 50.23
C GLY A 81 1.12 -16.63 48.80
N VAL A 82 1.84 -15.96 47.90
CA VAL A 82 1.87 -16.23 46.45
C VAL A 82 2.18 -17.69 46.14
N ASP A 83 3.22 -18.24 46.77
CA ASP A 83 3.74 -19.57 46.46
C ASP A 83 2.70 -20.67 46.70
N ARG A 84 1.93 -20.55 47.78
CA ARG A 84 0.91 -21.54 48.16
C ARG A 84 -0.28 -21.52 47.19
N VAL A 85 -0.74 -20.32 46.82
CA VAL A 85 -1.85 -20.15 45.87
C VAL A 85 -1.44 -20.65 44.49
N GLN A 86 -0.24 -20.31 44.02
CA GLN A 86 0.25 -20.75 42.72
C GLN A 86 0.45 -22.28 42.64
N GLN A 87 0.97 -22.90 43.72
CA GLN A 87 1.09 -24.36 43.78
C GLN A 87 -0.26 -25.05 43.69
N GLU A 88 -1.29 -24.53 44.36
CA GLU A 88 -2.63 -25.11 44.34
C GLU A 88 -3.31 -24.95 42.97
N ILE A 89 -3.16 -23.79 42.34
CA ILE A 89 -3.63 -23.54 40.96
C ILE A 89 -2.94 -24.53 40.02
N ALA A 90 -1.62 -24.63 40.08
CA ALA A 90 -0.85 -25.51 39.20
C ALA A 90 -1.24 -26.99 39.39
N ALA A 91 -1.43 -27.44 40.64
CA ALA A 91 -1.82 -28.81 40.95
C ALA A 91 -3.24 -29.14 40.46
N SER A 92 -4.21 -28.26 40.74
CA SER A 92 -5.60 -28.45 40.32
C SER A 92 -5.76 -28.36 38.81
N PHE A 93 -5.05 -27.41 38.18
CA PHE A 93 -5.01 -27.23 36.73
C PHE A 93 -4.39 -28.43 36.03
N ALA A 94 -3.22 -28.91 36.49
CA ALA A 94 -2.58 -30.09 35.89
C ALA A 94 -3.46 -31.33 35.96
N LYS A 95 -4.22 -31.49 37.06
CA LYS A 95 -5.19 -32.58 37.20
C LYS A 95 -6.36 -32.44 36.23
N GLY A 96 -6.87 -31.23 36.02
CA GLY A 96 -7.87 -30.93 35.01
C GLY A 96 -7.36 -31.17 33.59
N GLU A 97 -6.13 -30.74 33.28
CA GLU A 97 -5.46 -30.91 31.99
C GLU A 97 -5.26 -32.40 31.67
N GLN A 98 -4.92 -33.23 32.67
CA GLN A 98 -4.86 -34.68 32.53
C GLN A 98 -6.24 -35.32 32.26
N VAL A 99 -7.29 -34.87 32.94
CA VAL A 99 -8.66 -35.35 32.69
C VAL A 99 -9.11 -34.95 31.28
N GLY A 100 -8.93 -33.68 30.92
CA GLY A 100 -9.26 -33.14 29.61
C GLY A 100 -8.49 -33.78 28.46
N THR A 101 -7.26 -34.26 28.69
CA THR A 101 -6.45 -35.01 27.70
C THR A 101 -6.80 -36.50 27.64
N SER A 102 -7.27 -37.11 28.73
CA SER A 102 -7.71 -38.52 28.76
C SER A 102 -9.05 -38.76 28.06
N ASP A 103 -9.92 -37.74 28.01
CA ASP A 103 -11.18 -37.73 27.25
C ASP A 103 -10.99 -37.53 25.73
N VAL A 104 -9.75 -37.33 25.27
CA VAL A 104 -9.41 -37.18 23.84
C VAL A 104 -9.25 -38.54 23.15
N GLY A 105 -9.33 -39.65 23.91
CA GLY A 105 -9.43 -40.99 23.35
C GLY A 105 -10.86 -41.25 22.86
N GLU A 106 -11.06 -41.23 21.55
CA GLU A 106 -12.34 -41.44 20.82
C GLU A 106 -13.18 -40.18 20.55
N THR A 107 -12.59 -39.18 19.89
CA THR A 107 -13.08 -38.58 18.62
C THR A 107 -12.28 -37.31 18.33
N GLU A 108 -11.34 -37.37 17.38
CA GLU A 108 -11.04 -36.20 16.53
C GLU A 108 -12.26 -35.94 15.62
N GLY A 109 -13.40 -35.62 16.24
CA GLY A 109 -14.57 -35.08 15.59
C GLY A 109 -14.43 -33.58 15.66
N ASP A 110 -14.01 -32.96 14.57
CA ASP A 110 -14.33 -31.57 14.22
C ASP A 110 -15.67 -31.20 14.87
N ILE A 111 -15.74 -30.16 15.72
CA ILE A 111 -17.02 -29.73 16.32
C ILE A 111 -17.88 -29.23 15.16
N ARG A 112 -18.67 -30.14 14.56
CA ARG A 112 -19.44 -29.83 13.37
C ARG A 112 -20.76 -29.20 13.76
N PRO A 113 -21.18 -28.13 13.06
CA PRO A 113 -22.49 -27.55 13.27
C PRO A 113 -23.59 -28.57 12.96
N PRO A 114 -24.79 -28.43 13.54
CA PRO A 114 -25.92 -29.29 13.24
C PRO A 114 -26.16 -29.37 11.72
N GLU A 115 -26.37 -30.59 11.22
CA GLU A 115 -26.69 -30.84 9.83
C GLU A 115 -27.92 -30.01 9.43
N TYR A 116 -27.86 -29.29 8.32
CA TYR A 116 -28.92 -28.37 7.85
C TYR A 116 -29.10 -27.07 8.64
N SER A 117 -28.09 -26.64 9.40
CA SER A 117 -28.05 -25.29 10.02
C SER A 117 -27.45 -24.22 9.10
N ASP A 118 -27.69 -22.95 9.46
CA ASP A 118 -27.06 -21.79 8.80
C ASP A 118 -25.52 -21.86 8.88
N ASP A 119 -24.99 -22.43 9.96
CA ASP A 119 -23.55 -22.59 10.18
C ASP A 119 -22.97 -23.76 9.36
N ALA A 120 -23.71 -24.85 9.19
CA ALA A 120 -23.33 -25.92 8.26
C ALA A 120 -23.21 -25.42 6.82
N LEU A 121 -24.06 -24.48 6.39
CA LEU A 121 -23.93 -23.83 5.09
C LEU A 121 -22.67 -22.97 4.98
N ALA A 122 -22.37 -22.20 6.03
CA ALA A 122 -21.17 -21.38 6.08
C ALA A 122 -19.89 -22.23 6.04
N LEU A 123 -19.86 -23.30 6.84
CA LEU A 123 -18.75 -24.26 6.87
C LEU A 123 -18.54 -24.91 5.50
N ALA A 124 -19.61 -25.37 4.85
CA ALA A 124 -19.53 -25.97 3.52
C ALA A 124 -18.99 -24.99 2.46
N VAL A 125 -19.35 -23.70 2.52
CA VAL A 125 -18.76 -22.68 1.64
C VAL A 125 -17.27 -22.55 1.87
N ALA A 126 -16.84 -22.47 3.14
CA ALA A 126 -15.43 -22.37 3.46
C ALA A 126 -14.65 -23.59 2.98
N GLU A 127 -15.11 -24.79 3.27
CA GLU A 127 -14.47 -26.04 2.83
C GLU A 127 -14.29 -26.08 1.31
N LEU A 128 -15.34 -25.75 0.54
CA LEU A 128 -15.32 -25.85 -0.92
C LEU A 128 -14.64 -24.68 -1.63
N HIS A 129 -14.56 -23.51 -0.99
CA HIS A 129 -14.16 -22.28 -1.68
C HIS A 129 -13.04 -21.49 -1.00
N HIS A 130 -12.45 -21.99 0.09
CA HIS A 130 -11.32 -21.34 0.75
C HIS A 130 -10.05 -21.20 -0.09
N GLU A 131 -9.92 -21.83 -1.25
CA GLU A 131 -8.78 -21.54 -2.14
C GLU A 131 -9.05 -20.33 -3.05
N ARG A 132 -10.32 -19.96 -3.22
CA ARG A 132 -10.76 -19.03 -4.27
C ARG A 132 -11.53 -17.82 -3.76
N LEU A 133 -11.90 -17.79 -2.48
CA LEU A 133 -12.60 -16.67 -1.86
C LEU A 133 -11.85 -16.17 -0.65
N ARG A 134 -11.80 -14.85 -0.53
CA ARG A 134 -11.42 -14.17 0.71
C ARG A 134 -12.43 -13.08 1.03
N TYR A 135 -12.68 -12.84 2.31
CA TYR A 135 -13.45 -11.69 2.77
C TYR A 135 -12.53 -10.75 3.57
N VAL A 136 -12.50 -9.49 3.17
CA VAL A 136 -11.71 -8.44 3.82
C VAL A 136 -12.65 -7.56 4.61
N SER A 137 -12.69 -7.77 5.94
CA SER A 137 -13.63 -7.08 6.84
C SER A 137 -13.49 -5.55 6.78
N PRO A 138 -12.27 -4.95 6.83
CA PRO A 138 -12.14 -3.50 6.73
C PRO A 138 -12.62 -2.88 5.40
N TRP A 139 -12.70 -3.68 4.33
CA TRP A 139 -13.21 -3.22 3.03
C TRP A 139 -14.71 -3.53 2.85
N ASP A 140 -15.30 -4.34 3.73
CA ASP A 140 -16.58 -5.02 3.53
C ASP A 140 -16.73 -5.63 2.12
N LYS A 141 -15.66 -6.28 1.64
CA LYS A 141 -15.57 -6.79 0.27
C LYS A 141 -15.15 -8.25 0.25
N TRP A 142 -15.78 -9.00 -0.65
CA TRP A 142 -15.28 -10.30 -1.08
C TRP A 142 -14.28 -10.13 -2.21
N MET A 143 -13.23 -10.94 -2.16
CA MET A 143 -12.21 -11.10 -3.19
C MET A 143 -12.36 -12.50 -3.77
N HIS A 144 -12.19 -12.63 -5.07
CA HIS A 144 -12.21 -13.92 -5.76
C HIS A 144 -10.94 -14.15 -6.56
N TRP A 145 -10.44 -15.39 -6.54
CA TRP A 145 -9.36 -15.85 -7.38
C TRP A 145 -9.89 -16.32 -8.74
N ASN A 146 -9.42 -15.69 -9.81
CA ASN A 146 -9.81 -16.05 -11.18
C ASN A 146 -8.85 -17.04 -11.87
N GLY A 147 -7.88 -17.60 -11.13
CA GLY A 147 -6.81 -18.44 -11.66
C GLY A 147 -5.50 -17.71 -11.93
N LYS A 148 -5.50 -16.37 -11.93
CA LYS A 148 -4.33 -15.53 -12.27
C LYS A 148 -4.08 -14.40 -11.29
N ASN A 149 -5.12 -13.72 -10.83
CA ASN A 149 -5.05 -12.66 -9.85
C ASN A 149 -6.31 -12.65 -8.98
N TRP A 150 -6.21 -12.02 -7.81
CA TRP A 150 -7.38 -11.72 -6.99
C TRP A 150 -8.08 -10.47 -7.49
N ARG A 151 -9.42 -10.48 -7.45
CA ARG A 151 -10.24 -9.34 -7.85
C ARG A 151 -11.36 -9.13 -6.86
N CYS A 152 -11.76 -7.87 -6.69
CA CYS A 152 -13.02 -7.56 -6.04
C CYS A 152 -14.15 -8.33 -6.73
N GLU A 153 -15.02 -8.89 -5.91
CA GLU A 153 -16.20 -9.59 -6.35
C GLU A 153 -17.39 -8.62 -6.30
N ASP A 154 -17.94 -8.29 -7.47
CA ASP A 154 -18.98 -7.28 -7.63
C ASP A 154 -20.32 -7.87 -8.13
N THR A 155 -20.45 -9.19 -8.18
CA THR A 155 -21.62 -9.93 -8.71
C THR A 155 -22.39 -10.74 -7.66
N LEU A 156 -22.01 -10.64 -6.38
CA LEU A 156 -22.58 -11.39 -5.26
C LEU A 156 -22.32 -12.91 -5.34
N LEU A 157 -21.15 -13.32 -5.81
CA LEU A 157 -20.73 -14.71 -5.94
C LEU A 157 -20.88 -15.50 -4.63
N ALA A 158 -20.50 -14.92 -3.49
CA ALA A 158 -20.66 -15.58 -2.18
C ALA A 158 -22.14 -15.91 -1.89
N TRP A 159 -23.07 -15.01 -2.24
CA TRP A 159 -24.50 -15.25 -2.10
C TRP A 159 -24.99 -16.34 -3.06
N TYR A 160 -24.49 -16.35 -4.30
CA TYR A 160 -24.81 -17.40 -5.26
C TYR A 160 -24.35 -18.77 -4.75
N LEU A 161 -23.12 -18.89 -4.24
CA LEU A 161 -22.56 -20.16 -3.76
C LEU A 161 -23.32 -20.70 -2.55
N VAL A 162 -23.59 -19.86 -1.54
CA VAL A 162 -24.45 -20.26 -0.40
C VAL A 162 -25.81 -20.73 -0.89
N ARG A 163 -26.43 -20.04 -1.86
CA ARG A 163 -27.73 -20.42 -2.40
C ARG A 163 -27.70 -21.77 -3.13
N GLN A 164 -26.62 -22.09 -3.84
CA GLN A 164 -26.49 -23.40 -4.49
C GLN A 164 -26.34 -24.52 -3.46
N LEU A 165 -25.51 -24.32 -2.44
CA LEU A 165 -25.34 -25.30 -1.36
C LEU A 165 -26.64 -25.49 -0.57
N ALA A 166 -27.34 -24.41 -0.26
CA ALA A 166 -28.65 -24.45 0.39
C ALA A 166 -29.67 -25.29 -0.39
N ARG A 167 -29.72 -25.13 -1.72
CA ARG A 167 -30.59 -25.94 -2.59
C ARG A 167 -30.17 -27.41 -2.61
N GLY A 168 -28.87 -27.69 -2.67
CA GLY A 168 -28.35 -29.06 -2.61
C GLY A 168 -28.71 -29.76 -1.29
N MET A 169 -28.47 -29.09 -0.16
CA MET A 169 -28.82 -29.60 1.17
C MET A 169 -30.35 -29.74 1.34
N ALA A 170 -31.13 -28.80 0.82
CA ALA A 170 -32.58 -28.84 0.87
C ALA A 170 -33.19 -29.99 0.03
N ALA A 171 -32.53 -30.37 -1.08
CA ALA A 171 -32.92 -31.52 -1.89
C ALA A 171 -32.58 -32.87 -1.23
N ALA A 172 -31.55 -32.90 -0.38
CA ALA A 172 -31.16 -34.08 0.40
C ALA A 172 -31.98 -34.23 1.70
N CYS A 173 -32.69 -33.17 2.13
CA CYS A 173 -33.43 -33.16 3.38
C CYS A 173 -34.81 -33.84 3.23
N ALA A 174 -35.14 -34.75 4.14
CA ALA A 174 -36.45 -35.41 4.17
C ALA A 174 -37.61 -34.52 4.66
N SER A 175 -37.31 -33.44 5.39
CA SER A 175 -38.30 -32.54 5.99
C SER A 175 -38.57 -31.35 5.08
N GLU A 176 -39.82 -31.22 4.61
CA GLU A 176 -40.26 -30.07 3.81
C GLU A 176 -40.06 -28.74 4.56
N ARG A 177 -40.35 -28.71 5.87
CA ARG A 177 -40.12 -27.54 6.72
C ARG A 177 -38.65 -27.12 6.74
N THR A 178 -37.74 -28.09 6.86
CA THR A 178 -36.30 -27.83 6.89
C THR A 178 -35.78 -27.41 5.51
N SER A 179 -36.29 -28.03 4.45
CA SER A 179 -36.00 -27.66 3.05
C SER A 179 -36.40 -26.20 2.74
N MET A 180 -37.61 -25.80 3.14
CA MET A 180 -38.08 -24.41 3.04
C MET A 180 -37.24 -23.44 3.89
N HIS A 181 -36.84 -23.85 5.10
CA HIS A 181 -35.96 -23.06 5.96
C HIS A 181 -34.60 -22.79 5.30
N LEU A 182 -33.91 -23.84 4.83
CA LEU A 182 -32.60 -23.77 4.19
C LEU A 182 -32.57 -22.83 2.98
N THR A 183 -33.63 -22.85 2.18
CA THR A 183 -33.75 -22.03 0.96
C THR A 183 -34.28 -20.62 1.22
N SER A 184 -34.60 -20.28 2.48
CA SER A 184 -35.10 -18.96 2.84
C SER A 184 -34.04 -17.88 2.67
N ALA A 185 -34.48 -16.66 2.35
CA ALA A 185 -33.58 -15.51 2.26
C ALA A 185 -32.85 -15.22 3.59
N LYS A 186 -33.49 -15.53 4.72
CA LYS A 186 -32.91 -15.38 6.06
C LYS A 186 -31.71 -16.31 6.25
N THR A 187 -31.87 -17.60 5.95
CA THR A 187 -30.80 -18.59 6.07
C THR A 187 -29.66 -18.33 5.09
N ILE A 188 -29.95 -17.96 3.84
CA ILE A 188 -28.91 -17.60 2.87
C ILE A 188 -28.10 -16.39 3.38
N SER A 189 -28.77 -15.37 3.90
CA SER A 189 -28.10 -14.19 4.49
C SER A 189 -27.24 -14.58 5.69
N ALA A 190 -27.78 -15.40 6.60
CA ALA A 190 -27.05 -15.90 7.77
C ALA A 190 -25.80 -16.71 7.36
N GLY A 191 -25.93 -17.63 6.40
CA GLY A 191 -24.81 -18.41 5.88
C GLY A 191 -23.71 -17.54 5.26
N VAL A 192 -24.05 -16.52 4.46
CA VAL A 192 -23.05 -15.57 3.93
C VAL A 192 -22.36 -14.81 5.06
N ARG A 193 -23.09 -14.36 6.09
CA ARG A 193 -22.50 -13.62 7.22
C ARG A 193 -21.57 -14.50 8.05
N LEU A 194 -21.98 -15.72 8.37
CA LEU A 194 -21.16 -16.67 9.14
C LEU A 194 -19.92 -17.11 8.36
N ALA A 195 -20.02 -17.27 7.03
CA ALA A 195 -18.86 -17.59 6.19
C ALA A 195 -17.76 -16.51 6.26
N ARG A 196 -18.10 -15.24 6.51
CA ARG A 196 -17.11 -14.14 6.66
C ARG A 196 -16.21 -14.32 7.87
N SER A 197 -16.65 -15.06 8.89
CA SER A 197 -15.88 -15.31 10.11
C SER A 197 -15.00 -16.56 10.04
N ASP A 198 -15.16 -17.42 9.03
CA ASP A 198 -14.29 -18.58 8.85
C ASP A 198 -12.85 -18.10 8.54
N ARG A 199 -11.87 -18.57 9.33
CA ARG A 199 -10.47 -18.13 9.22
C ARG A 199 -9.80 -18.48 7.90
N ARG A 200 -10.31 -19.47 7.16
CA ARG A 200 -9.82 -19.83 5.83
C ARG A 200 -10.32 -18.86 4.75
N LEU A 201 -11.44 -18.20 5.00
CA LEU A 201 -12.02 -17.17 4.14
C LEU A 201 -11.62 -15.76 4.58
N ALA A 202 -11.39 -15.51 5.86
CA ALA A 202 -11.00 -14.18 6.36
C ALA A 202 -9.62 -13.74 5.82
N ALA A 203 -9.50 -12.45 5.51
CA ALA A 203 -8.28 -11.83 4.98
C ALA A 203 -8.02 -10.47 5.64
N THR A 204 -6.73 -10.15 5.84
CA THR A 204 -6.29 -8.83 6.31
C THR A 204 -6.11 -7.87 5.13
N VAL A 205 -5.89 -6.57 5.41
CA VAL A 205 -5.59 -5.56 4.38
C VAL A 205 -4.13 -5.65 3.92
N ASP A 206 -3.21 -5.91 4.85
CA ASP A 206 -1.76 -5.82 4.58
C ASP A 206 -1.18 -7.01 3.81
N GLN A 207 -1.94 -8.10 3.63
CA GLN A 207 -1.47 -9.26 2.87
C GLN A 207 -1.52 -9.04 1.34
N TRP A 208 -2.33 -8.09 0.87
CA TRP A 208 -2.57 -7.87 -0.57
C TRP A 208 -1.42 -7.08 -1.21
N ASP A 209 -0.90 -7.58 -2.34
CA ASP A 209 0.22 -6.96 -3.08
C ASP A 209 1.43 -6.60 -2.19
N ALA A 210 1.69 -7.41 -1.15
CA ALA A 210 2.67 -7.10 -0.11
C ALA A 210 4.13 -7.09 -0.58
N ASP A 211 4.50 -7.94 -1.54
CA ASP A 211 5.87 -7.97 -2.08
C ASP A 211 6.01 -7.08 -3.32
N PRO A 212 6.71 -5.92 -3.22
CA PRO A 212 6.88 -5.00 -4.34
C PRO A 212 7.71 -5.55 -5.50
N MET A 213 8.40 -6.68 -5.31
CA MET A 213 9.25 -7.29 -6.33
C MET A 213 8.60 -8.47 -7.05
N LEU A 214 7.38 -8.85 -6.68
CA LEU A 214 6.60 -9.82 -7.46
C LEU A 214 5.82 -9.11 -8.55
N LEU A 215 6.03 -9.48 -9.81
CA LEU A 215 5.27 -8.99 -10.94
C LEU A 215 4.35 -10.09 -11.46
N ASN A 216 3.05 -9.94 -11.25
CA ASN A 216 2.08 -10.92 -11.71
C ASN A 216 1.81 -10.78 -13.21
N THR A 217 1.77 -11.89 -13.94
CA THR A 217 1.49 -11.91 -15.38
C THR A 217 0.53 -13.05 -15.73
N PRO A 218 -0.16 -13.01 -16.88
CA PRO A 218 -1.01 -14.12 -17.34
C PRO A 218 -0.26 -15.46 -17.48
N GLY A 219 1.05 -15.43 -17.67
CA GLY A 219 1.92 -16.60 -17.81
C GLY A 219 2.63 -17.04 -16.53
N GLY A 220 2.28 -16.46 -15.37
CA GLY A 220 2.93 -16.73 -14.09
C GLY A 220 3.45 -15.47 -13.41
N VAL A 221 3.93 -15.62 -12.18
CA VAL A 221 4.55 -14.53 -11.40
C VAL A 221 6.04 -14.50 -11.68
N VAL A 222 6.57 -13.32 -12.00
CA VAL A 222 8.00 -13.06 -12.13
C VAL A 222 8.52 -12.52 -10.80
N ASP A 223 9.56 -13.15 -10.24
CA ASP A 223 10.33 -12.55 -9.17
C ASP A 223 11.37 -11.61 -9.78
N LEU A 224 11.13 -10.30 -9.68
CA LEU A 224 11.99 -9.28 -10.29
C LEU A 224 13.40 -9.25 -9.69
N ARG A 225 13.64 -9.85 -8.52
CA ARG A 225 14.98 -9.97 -7.94
C ARG A 225 15.88 -10.88 -8.78
N THR A 226 15.29 -11.88 -9.42
CA THR A 226 16.03 -12.95 -10.12
C THR A 226 15.66 -13.07 -11.60
N GLY A 227 14.54 -12.47 -12.02
CA GLY A 227 13.94 -12.66 -13.34
C GLY A 227 13.24 -14.01 -13.52
N ARG A 228 13.24 -14.88 -12.49
CA ARG A 228 12.65 -16.23 -12.58
C ARG A 228 11.13 -16.18 -12.52
N ARG A 229 10.51 -17.14 -13.20
CA ARG A 229 9.06 -17.29 -13.29
C ARG A 229 8.59 -18.46 -12.45
N ARG A 230 7.45 -18.30 -11.80
CA ARG A 230 6.71 -19.35 -11.11
C ARG A 230 5.23 -19.30 -11.50
N PRO A 231 4.48 -20.39 -11.34
CA PRO A 231 3.03 -20.38 -11.56
C PRO A 231 2.32 -19.28 -10.76
N ASN A 232 1.17 -18.82 -11.25
CA ASN A 232 0.29 -17.96 -10.45
C ASN A 232 -0.19 -18.77 -9.24
N ASP A 233 -0.11 -18.16 -8.06
CA ASP A 233 -0.44 -18.81 -6.79
C ASP A 233 -1.37 -17.89 -5.98
N PRO A 234 -2.57 -18.35 -5.60
CA PRO A 234 -3.50 -17.56 -4.80
C PRO A 234 -2.92 -17.13 -3.45
N ASN A 235 -1.95 -17.86 -2.89
CA ASN A 235 -1.30 -17.52 -1.61
C ASN A 235 -0.34 -16.33 -1.70
N LEU A 236 -0.09 -15.80 -2.90
CA LEU A 236 0.69 -14.59 -3.10
C LEU A 236 -0.14 -13.31 -3.01
N TYR A 237 -1.47 -13.43 -2.95
CA TYR A 237 -2.41 -12.30 -2.75
C TYR A 237 -2.20 -11.12 -3.71
N LEU A 238 -1.82 -11.41 -4.96
CA LEU A 238 -1.59 -10.40 -5.99
C LEU A 238 -2.93 -9.99 -6.63
N THR A 239 -3.27 -8.71 -6.55
CA THR A 239 -4.48 -8.15 -7.18
C THR A 239 -4.20 -7.54 -8.54
N ARG A 240 -2.95 -7.14 -8.77
CA ARG A 240 -2.49 -6.57 -10.03
C ARG A 240 -1.96 -7.64 -10.97
N ILE A 241 -1.95 -7.35 -12.27
CA ILE A 241 -1.50 -8.23 -13.36
C ILE A 241 -1.16 -7.42 -14.62
N THR A 242 -0.08 -7.80 -15.30
CA THR A 242 0.27 -7.26 -16.62
C THR A 242 -0.72 -7.69 -17.71
N ALA A 243 -0.72 -7.00 -18.85
CA ALA A 243 -1.59 -7.37 -19.97
C ALA A 243 -1.13 -8.65 -20.69
N VAL A 244 0.16 -8.97 -20.62
CA VAL A 244 0.79 -10.09 -21.34
C VAL A 244 1.80 -10.82 -20.45
N ALA A 245 2.08 -12.08 -20.78
CA ALA A 245 3.21 -12.81 -20.23
C ALA A 245 4.51 -12.37 -20.92
N PRO A 246 5.66 -12.37 -20.23
CA PRO A 246 6.94 -12.01 -20.83
C PRO A 246 7.43 -13.11 -21.77
N GLY A 247 8.05 -12.72 -22.89
CA GLY A 247 8.72 -13.64 -23.81
C GLY A 247 8.75 -13.17 -25.26
N GLY A 248 9.53 -13.84 -26.09
CA GLY A 248 9.69 -13.46 -27.50
C GLY A 248 10.59 -12.24 -27.70
N HIS A 249 10.68 -11.78 -28.96
CA HIS A 249 11.51 -10.65 -29.37
C HIS A 249 10.67 -9.41 -29.62
N CYS A 250 11.30 -8.23 -29.55
CA CYS A 250 10.65 -6.93 -29.79
C CYS A 250 11.45 -6.03 -30.77
N PRO A 251 11.73 -6.50 -32.00
CA PRO A 251 12.57 -5.75 -32.95
C PRO A 251 11.94 -4.42 -33.39
N THR A 252 10.61 -4.32 -33.52
CA THR A 252 9.93 -3.05 -33.83
C THR A 252 10.07 -2.07 -32.67
N TRP A 253 9.98 -2.55 -31.42
CA TRP A 253 10.24 -1.73 -30.25
C TRP A 253 11.68 -1.19 -30.20
N LEU A 254 12.67 -2.06 -30.45
CA LEU A 254 14.08 -1.64 -30.46
C LEU A 254 14.36 -0.64 -31.60
N ALA A 255 13.80 -0.86 -32.79
CA ALA A 255 13.90 0.10 -33.90
C ALA A 255 13.20 1.43 -33.59
N PHE A 256 12.06 1.40 -32.90
CA PHE A 256 11.38 2.59 -32.41
C PHE A 256 12.27 3.37 -31.43
N LEU A 257 12.87 2.68 -30.44
CA LEU A 257 13.79 3.29 -29.48
C LEU A 257 15.00 3.91 -30.18
N ASP A 258 15.59 3.20 -31.13
CA ASP A 258 16.71 3.69 -31.95
C ASP A 258 16.34 4.98 -32.68
N ARG A 259 15.14 5.02 -33.29
CA ARG A 259 14.65 6.21 -33.98
C ARG A 259 14.42 7.40 -33.06
N VAL A 260 13.75 7.22 -31.93
CA VAL A 260 13.38 8.35 -31.03
C VAL A 260 14.54 8.87 -30.19
N THR A 261 15.55 8.03 -29.96
CA THR A 261 16.79 8.42 -29.25
C THR A 261 17.90 8.88 -30.20
N GLY A 262 17.68 8.86 -31.52
CA GLY A 262 18.71 9.22 -32.50
C GLY A 262 19.90 8.26 -32.49
N GLY A 263 19.69 7.00 -32.10
CA GLY A 263 20.74 5.99 -31.98
C GLY A 263 21.54 6.02 -30.68
N ASP A 264 21.19 6.88 -29.72
CA ASP A 264 21.87 6.96 -28.42
C ASP A 264 21.66 5.68 -27.59
N ARG A 265 22.68 4.83 -27.54
CA ARG A 265 22.65 3.55 -26.83
C ARG A 265 22.61 3.70 -25.31
N GLU A 266 23.23 4.75 -24.76
CA GLU A 266 23.20 4.98 -23.31
C GLU A 266 21.80 5.42 -22.88
N LEU A 267 21.15 6.28 -23.66
CA LEU A 267 19.77 6.69 -23.44
C LEU A 267 18.79 5.51 -23.59
N GLN A 268 18.97 4.64 -24.59
CA GLN A 268 18.16 3.43 -24.74
C GLN A 268 18.29 2.49 -23.53
N SER A 269 19.52 2.26 -23.06
CA SER A 269 19.79 1.44 -21.87
C SER A 269 19.25 2.10 -20.58
N TYR A 270 19.29 3.42 -20.49
CA TYR A 270 18.63 4.16 -19.41
C TYR A 270 17.11 4.00 -19.44
N LEU A 271 16.46 4.16 -20.58
CA LEU A 271 15.02 3.94 -20.74
C LEU A 271 14.61 2.51 -20.36
N GLN A 272 15.45 1.51 -20.66
CA GLN A 272 15.24 0.14 -20.24
C GLN A 272 15.24 0.00 -18.71
N ARG A 273 16.20 0.63 -18.02
CA ARG A 273 16.25 0.66 -16.55
C ARG A 273 15.07 1.40 -15.93
N VAL A 274 14.65 2.52 -16.53
CA VAL A 274 13.44 3.25 -16.09
C VAL A 274 12.19 2.37 -16.22
N ALA A 275 12.04 1.66 -17.34
CA ALA A 275 10.95 0.70 -17.54
C ALA A 275 11.02 -0.44 -16.52
N GLY A 276 12.19 -1.04 -16.32
CA GLY A 276 12.37 -2.12 -15.36
C GLY A 276 12.15 -1.73 -13.91
N TYR A 277 12.61 -0.54 -13.50
CA TYR A 277 12.31 0.03 -12.20
C TYR A 277 10.80 0.26 -12.04
N SER A 278 10.13 0.72 -13.10
CA SER A 278 8.68 0.90 -13.19
C SER A 278 7.87 -0.40 -13.08
N CYS A 279 8.49 -1.58 -13.26
CA CYS A 279 7.86 -2.87 -12.99
C CYS A 279 7.81 -3.21 -11.49
N THR A 280 8.63 -2.60 -10.64
CA THR A 280 8.68 -2.84 -9.19
C THR A 280 7.67 -1.99 -8.44
N GLY A 281 7.41 -2.29 -7.16
CA GLY A 281 6.72 -1.40 -6.21
C GLY A 281 7.68 -0.48 -5.43
N LEU A 282 8.96 -0.43 -5.80
CA LEU A 282 9.97 0.34 -5.06
C LEU A 282 9.99 1.81 -5.49
N THR A 283 10.30 2.68 -4.53
CA THR A 283 10.41 4.15 -4.68
C THR A 283 11.76 4.71 -4.21
N ARG A 284 12.76 3.84 -3.95
CA ARG A 284 14.06 4.20 -3.35
C ARG A 284 14.88 5.23 -4.14
N GLU A 285 14.70 5.32 -5.45
CA GLU A 285 15.38 6.31 -6.30
C GLU A 285 14.82 7.74 -6.13
N GLN A 286 13.63 7.86 -5.53
CA GLN A 286 12.88 9.12 -5.42
C GLN A 286 12.73 9.86 -6.76
N ALA A 287 12.71 9.15 -7.89
CA ALA A 287 12.77 9.75 -9.21
C ALA A 287 11.41 10.26 -9.73
N LEU A 288 11.45 11.44 -10.35
CA LEU A 288 10.39 12.01 -11.19
C LEU A 288 10.88 12.06 -12.63
N PHE A 289 10.29 11.25 -13.51
CA PHE A 289 10.68 11.22 -14.91
C PHE A 289 9.89 12.26 -15.69
N PHE A 290 10.59 13.14 -16.41
CA PHE A 290 9.97 14.11 -17.29
C PHE A 290 10.46 13.88 -18.72
N VAL A 291 9.58 13.37 -19.58
CA VAL A 291 9.89 13.18 -20.99
C VAL A 291 9.56 14.47 -21.74
N PHE A 292 10.59 15.14 -22.24
CA PHE A 292 10.48 16.47 -22.85
C PHE A 292 10.84 16.44 -24.33
N GLY A 293 10.09 17.18 -25.14
CA GLY A 293 10.48 17.52 -26.51
C GLY A 293 9.30 18.02 -27.32
N HIS A 294 9.53 18.48 -28.55
CA HIS A 294 8.47 19.03 -29.40
C HIS A 294 7.50 17.95 -29.91
N GLY A 295 6.34 18.35 -30.45
CA GLY A 295 5.32 17.41 -30.93
C GLY A 295 5.83 16.49 -32.06
N GLY A 296 5.43 15.21 -32.02
CA GLY A 296 5.75 14.24 -33.08
C GLY A 296 7.12 13.54 -32.95
N ASN A 297 7.59 13.36 -31.72
CA ASN A 297 8.85 12.69 -31.37
C ASN A 297 8.67 11.30 -30.76
N GLY A 298 7.44 10.78 -30.68
CA GLY A 298 7.19 9.42 -30.19
C GLY A 298 6.98 9.28 -28.67
N LYS A 299 6.98 10.37 -27.88
CA LYS A 299 6.72 10.33 -26.42
C LYS A 299 5.44 9.57 -26.06
N GLY A 300 4.33 9.91 -26.72
CA GLY A 300 3.04 9.24 -26.49
C GLY A 300 3.08 7.76 -26.83
N VAL A 301 3.81 7.36 -27.89
CA VAL A 301 3.97 5.94 -28.26
C VAL A 301 4.74 5.19 -27.19
N LEU A 302 5.84 5.75 -26.68
CA LEU A 302 6.63 5.17 -25.58
C LEU A 302 5.75 4.93 -24.35
N VAL A 303 5.08 5.98 -23.86
CA VAL A 303 4.30 5.96 -22.63
C VAL A 303 3.11 5.01 -22.76
N ASN A 304 2.32 5.12 -23.83
CA ASN A 304 1.12 4.31 -24.01
C ASN A 304 1.43 2.84 -24.24
N THR A 305 2.53 2.53 -24.96
CA THR A 305 2.97 1.14 -25.15
C THR A 305 3.35 0.52 -23.83
N PHE A 306 4.17 1.21 -23.03
CA PHE A 306 4.62 0.68 -21.76
C PHE A 306 3.49 0.57 -20.72
N ALA A 307 2.61 1.57 -20.63
CA ALA A 307 1.41 1.51 -19.81
C ALA A 307 0.52 0.32 -20.22
N GLY A 308 0.32 0.10 -21.52
CA GLY A 308 -0.45 -1.02 -22.05
C GLY A 308 0.15 -2.38 -21.68
N VAL A 309 1.47 -2.53 -21.76
CA VAL A 309 2.19 -3.75 -21.36
C VAL A 309 1.98 -4.05 -19.87
N LEU A 310 2.08 -3.03 -19.00
CA LEU A 310 1.92 -3.16 -17.55
C LEU A 310 0.47 -3.44 -17.12
N GLY A 311 -0.52 -3.31 -18.00
CA GLY A 311 -1.91 -3.62 -17.67
C GLY A 311 -2.41 -2.79 -16.50
N ASN A 312 -3.02 -3.42 -15.49
CA ASN A 312 -3.58 -2.70 -14.35
C ASN A 312 -2.54 -2.27 -13.28
N TYR A 313 -1.25 -2.51 -13.53
CA TYR A 313 -0.17 -1.86 -12.79
C TYR A 313 0.08 -0.42 -13.26
N ALA A 314 -0.42 -0.03 -14.44
CA ALA A 314 -0.31 1.34 -14.94
C ALA A 314 -1.63 2.09 -14.76
N THR A 315 -1.54 3.38 -14.43
CA THR A 315 -2.70 4.28 -14.41
C THR A 315 -2.33 5.68 -14.91
N SER A 316 -3.29 6.37 -15.50
CA SER A 316 -3.15 7.78 -15.87
C SER A 316 -3.57 8.67 -14.72
N ALA A 317 -2.89 9.81 -14.55
CA ALA A 317 -3.30 10.86 -13.63
C ALA A 317 -3.46 12.19 -14.37
N ALA A 318 -4.35 13.03 -13.85
CA ALA A 318 -4.57 14.36 -14.38
C ALA A 318 -3.37 15.27 -14.06
N SER A 319 -3.07 16.23 -14.93
CA SER A 319 -1.96 17.18 -14.69
C SER A 319 -2.20 17.99 -13.40
N GLU A 320 -3.47 18.29 -13.12
CA GLU A 320 -3.97 19.02 -11.98
C GLU A 320 -3.60 18.35 -10.66
N THR A 321 -3.51 17.01 -10.64
CA THR A 321 -3.06 16.23 -9.50
C THR A 321 -1.63 16.61 -9.08
N PHE A 322 -0.81 17.16 -9.97
CA PHE A 322 0.59 17.52 -9.68
C PHE A 322 0.91 19.01 -9.83
N THR A 323 -0.06 19.84 -10.22
CA THR A 323 0.09 21.30 -10.25
C THR A 323 -0.44 21.95 -8.98
N ALA A 324 0.12 23.10 -8.62
CA ALA A 324 -0.32 23.87 -7.47
C ALA A 324 -1.79 24.34 -7.66
N SER A 325 -2.61 24.12 -6.64
CA SER A 325 -4.04 24.46 -6.62
C SER A 325 -4.40 25.03 -5.25
N ARG A 326 -5.30 26.03 -5.22
CA ARG A 326 -5.81 26.63 -3.98
C ARG A 326 -6.86 25.78 -3.26
N SER A 327 -7.20 24.58 -3.77
CA SER A 327 -8.27 23.73 -3.24
C SER A 327 -7.82 22.29 -3.00
N GLU A 328 -8.30 21.65 -1.93
CA GLU A 328 -8.01 20.26 -1.53
C GLU A 328 -8.73 19.20 -2.41
N ARG A 329 -8.76 19.37 -3.74
CA ARG A 329 -9.60 18.57 -4.64
C ARG A 329 -9.07 17.17 -4.99
N HIS A 330 -7.86 16.80 -4.55
CA HIS A 330 -7.12 15.70 -5.17
C HIS A 330 -7.07 14.39 -4.36
N LEU A 331 -7.68 14.31 -3.17
CA LEU A 331 -7.59 13.08 -2.35
C LEU A 331 -8.22 11.86 -3.01
N THR A 332 -9.23 12.06 -3.86
CA THR A 332 -9.82 10.99 -4.67
C THR A 332 -8.89 10.57 -5.81
N GLU A 333 -8.30 11.54 -6.52
CA GLU A 333 -7.33 11.26 -7.59
C GLU A 333 -6.09 10.52 -7.05
N ILE A 334 -5.65 10.84 -5.83
CA ILE A 334 -4.56 10.14 -5.15
C ILE A 334 -4.97 8.70 -4.78
N ALA A 335 -6.24 8.48 -4.38
CA ALA A 335 -6.73 7.14 -4.08
C ALA A 335 -6.66 6.21 -5.30
N ASP A 336 -6.90 6.74 -6.50
CA ASP A 336 -6.82 5.97 -7.76
C ASP A 336 -5.40 5.51 -8.10
N LEU A 337 -4.37 6.10 -7.48
CA LEU A 337 -2.97 5.69 -7.64
C LEU A 337 -2.58 4.50 -6.75
N HIS A 338 -3.45 4.11 -5.81
CA HIS A 338 -3.17 3.03 -4.88
C HIS A 338 -2.94 1.69 -5.63
N GLY A 339 -1.81 1.04 -5.36
CA GLY A 339 -1.42 -0.23 -5.99
C GLY A 339 -0.91 -0.13 -7.43
N ALA A 340 -0.83 1.07 -8.02
CA ALA A 340 -0.15 1.29 -9.28
C ALA A 340 1.38 1.20 -9.10
N ARG A 341 2.09 0.83 -10.18
CA ARG A 341 3.55 0.84 -10.28
C ARG A 341 4.08 1.84 -11.31
N PHE A 342 3.24 2.24 -12.26
CA PHE A 342 3.54 3.27 -13.25
C PHE A 342 2.39 4.26 -13.36
N VAL A 343 2.65 5.52 -12.99
CA VAL A 343 1.69 6.61 -13.13
C VAL A 343 2.20 7.53 -14.23
N TYR A 344 1.37 7.75 -15.25
CA TYR A 344 1.71 8.64 -16.34
C TYR A 344 0.77 9.82 -16.44
N VAL A 345 1.32 10.98 -16.78
CA VAL A 345 0.58 12.21 -17.03
C VAL A 345 0.86 12.63 -18.47
N ALA A 346 -0.21 12.67 -19.27
CA ALA A 346 -0.15 13.22 -20.60
C ALA A 346 -0.46 14.71 -20.54
N GLU A 347 0.42 15.53 -21.11
CA GLU A 347 0.24 16.97 -21.32
C GLU A 347 0.36 17.81 -20.04
N THR A 348 1.38 18.67 -20.00
CA THR A 348 1.49 19.77 -19.05
C THR A 348 1.03 21.05 -19.72
N GLU A 349 0.07 21.76 -19.12
CA GLU A 349 -0.27 23.12 -19.53
C GLU A 349 0.92 24.07 -19.30
N GLU A 350 1.14 24.96 -20.25
CA GLU A 350 2.20 25.97 -20.15
C GLU A 350 1.96 26.90 -18.96
N GLY A 351 3.02 27.18 -18.19
CA GLY A 351 3.00 28.19 -17.14
C GLY A 351 2.41 27.77 -15.78
N ARG A 352 2.02 26.50 -15.57
CA ARG A 352 1.61 26.02 -14.23
C ARG A 352 2.80 25.63 -13.36
N GLU A 353 2.76 26.06 -12.10
CA GLU A 353 3.72 25.69 -11.07
C GLU A 353 3.41 24.27 -10.53
N TRP A 354 4.46 23.54 -10.19
CA TRP A 354 4.34 22.22 -9.57
C TRP A 354 3.88 22.28 -8.11
N ALA A 355 3.10 21.29 -7.70
CA ALA A 355 2.77 21.03 -6.30
C ALA A 355 3.95 20.30 -5.63
N GLU A 356 5.05 21.02 -5.42
CA GLU A 356 6.34 20.47 -4.93
C GLU A 356 6.17 19.59 -3.68
N ALA A 357 5.43 20.07 -2.67
CA ALA A 357 5.16 19.29 -1.45
C ALA A 357 4.48 17.94 -1.74
N ARG A 358 3.52 17.91 -2.67
CA ARG A 358 2.81 16.70 -3.08
C ARG A 358 3.71 15.76 -3.88
N ILE A 359 4.50 16.31 -4.81
CA ILE A 359 5.45 15.50 -5.59
C ILE A 359 6.47 14.85 -4.64
N LYS A 360 7.01 15.58 -3.66
CA LYS A 360 7.91 15.00 -2.64
C LYS A 360 7.24 13.88 -1.86
N GLN A 361 5.98 14.08 -1.46
CA GLN A 361 5.22 13.07 -0.73
C GLN A 361 5.01 11.80 -1.58
N LEU A 362 4.62 11.96 -2.85
CA LEU A 362 4.32 10.83 -3.75
C LEU A 362 5.57 10.11 -4.28
N THR A 363 6.70 10.79 -4.35
CA THR A 363 7.99 10.20 -4.77
C THR A 363 8.87 9.74 -3.59
N GLY A 364 8.57 10.21 -2.36
CA GLY A 364 9.39 9.98 -1.17
C GLY A 364 9.17 8.63 -0.49
N GLY A 365 8.04 7.97 -0.75
CA GLY A 365 7.69 6.67 -0.14
C GLY A 365 6.96 6.76 1.20
N ASP A 366 6.74 7.98 1.73
CA ASP A 366 5.94 8.21 2.94
C ASP A 366 4.47 7.83 2.70
N ARG A 367 3.78 7.40 3.78
CA ARG A 367 2.35 7.09 3.69
C ARG A 367 1.56 8.34 3.31
N VAL A 368 0.64 8.18 2.37
CA VAL A 368 -0.25 9.23 1.91
C VAL A 368 -1.68 8.90 2.30
N LYS A 369 -2.38 9.91 2.83
CA LYS A 369 -3.80 9.80 3.17
C LYS A 369 -4.63 10.08 1.92
N ALA A 370 -5.58 9.19 1.64
CA ALA A 370 -6.46 9.27 0.49
C ALA A 370 -7.87 8.81 0.86
N ARG A 371 -8.85 9.04 -0.01
CA ARG A 371 -10.21 8.49 0.14
C ARG A 371 -10.83 8.27 -1.22
N PHE A 372 -11.56 7.17 -1.39
CA PHE A 372 -12.45 7.05 -2.54
C PHE A 372 -13.68 7.94 -2.35
N MET A 373 -14.36 8.25 -3.46
CA MET A 373 -15.52 9.15 -3.43
C MET A 373 -16.61 8.58 -2.51
N ARG A 374 -16.97 9.34 -1.47
CA ARG A 374 -17.96 8.95 -0.44
C ARG A 374 -17.55 7.73 0.39
N GLN A 375 -16.26 7.44 0.50
CA GLN A 375 -15.73 6.39 1.36
C GLN A 375 -14.83 6.97 2.46
N ASP A 376 -14.48 6.12 3.43
CA ASP A 376 -13.58 6.48 4.52
C ASP A 376 -12.15 6.72 4.04
N PHE A 377 -11.39 7.43 4.87
CA PHE A 377 -9.97 7.66 4.61
C PHE A 377 -9.17 6.39 4.83
N PHE A 378 -8.15 6.20 3.99
CA PHE A 378 -7.13 5.19 4.16
C PHE A 378 -5.74 5.76 3.90
N GLU A 379 -4.72 5.04 4.33
CA GLU A 379 -3.32 5.43 4.14
C GLU A 379 -2.53 4.33 3.44
N PHE A 380 -1.80 4.70 2.40
CA PHE A 380 -0.94 3.77 1.66
C PHE A 380 0.43 4.38 1.38
N ALA A 381 1.45 3.54 1.25
CA ALA A 381 2.75 3.97 0.77
C ALA A 381 2.76 3.94 -0.78
N PRO A 382 3.18 5.01 -1.48
CA PRO A 382 3.31 5.00 -2.92
C PRO A 382 4.22 3.88 -3.41
N GLN A 383 3.76 3.12 -4.40
CA GLN A 383 4.53 2.04 -5.04
C GLN A 383 4.87 2.35 -6.52
N PHE A 384 4.51 3.54 -7.00
CA PHE A 384 4.61 3.90 -8.41
C PHE A 384 5.80 4.81 -8.72
N LYS A 385 6.19 4.79 -10.01
CA LYS A 385 7.06 5.78 -10.62
C LYS A 385 6.20 6.76 -11.37
N LEU A 386 6.47 8.05 -11.20
CA LEU A 386 5.76 9.12 -11.87
C LEU A 386 6.51 9.52 -13.15
N LEU A 387 5.83 9.43 -14.29
CA LEU A 387 6.32 9.90 -15.58
C LEU A 387 5.39 10.96 -16.14
N ILE A 388 5.93 12.16 -16.37
CA ILE A 388 5.21 13.28 -16.97
C ILE A 388 5.74 13.46 -18.39
N SER A 389 4.84 13.53 -19.37
CA SER A 389 5.19 13.83 -20.76
C SER A 389 4.65 15.21 -21.14
N GLY A 390 5.55 16.13 -21.49
CA GLY A 390 5.19 17.51 -21.82
C GLY A 390 6.05 18.12 -22.91
N ASN A 391 5.53 19.20 -23.52
CA ASN A 391 6.29 20.02 -24.46
C ASN A 391 6.80 21.31 -23.80
N HIS A 392 6.18 21.73 -22.69
CA HIS A 392 6.59 22.89 -21.91
C HIS A 392 7.17 22.41 -20.59
N LYS A 393 8.37 22.91 -20.27
CA LYS A 393 8.98 22.64 -18.98
C LYS A 393 8.13 23.35 -17.90
N PRO A 394 7.73 22.66 -16.83
CA PRO A 394 6.96 23.28 -15.76
C PRO A 394 7.81 24.32 -15.02
N LYS A 395 7.19 25.23 -14.27
CA LYS A 395 7.96 26.14 -13.41
C LYS A 395 8.25 25.48 -12.08
N ILE A 396 9.51 25.50 -11.66
CA ILE A 396 9.96 25.01 -10.35
C ILE A 396 10.45 26.20 -9.53
N SER A 397 10.15 26.22 -8.24
CA SER A 397 10.76 27.18 -7.34
C SER A 397 12.27 26.91 -7.25
N SER A 398 13.10 27.88 -7.65
CA SER A 398 14.58 27.81 -7.51
C SER A 398 15.07 27.58 -6.07
N ALA A 399 14.18 27.54 -5.09
CA ALA A 399 14.47 27.24 -3.69
C ALA A 399 14.46 25.75 -3.34
N ASP A 400 13.99 24.87 -4.22
CA ASP A 400 13.65 23.50 -3.85
C ASP A 400 14.62 22.44 -4.42
N GLU A 401 15.83 22.39 -3.86
CA GLU A 401 16.85 21.35 -4.17
C GLU A 401 16.32 19.92 -4.09
N ALA A 402 15.30 19.70 -3.27
CA ALA A 402 14.73 18.37 -3.08
C ALA A 402 13.88 17.94 -4.29
N ILE A 403 13.21 18.83 -4.99
CA ILE A 403 12.55 18.47 -6.28
C ILE A 403 13.58 18.33 -7.38
N ILE A 404 14.56 19.23 -7.39
CA ILE A 404 15.65 19.27 -8.36
C ILE A 404 16.40 17.93 -8.44
N ARG A 405 16.81 17.37 -7.29
CA ARG A 405 17.53 16.08 -7.23
C ARG A 405 16.69 14.88 -7.71
N ARG A 406 15.36 15.00 -7.68
CA ARG A 406 14.42 13.94 -8.06
C ARG A 406 14.13 13.96 -9.56
N LEU A 407 14.24 15.13 -10.19
CA LEU A 407 13.91 15.32 -11.58
C LEU A 407 14.91 14.63 -12.51
N GLN A 408 14.39 13.79 -13.39
CA GLN A 408 15.12 13.13 -14.47
C GLN A 408 14.53 13.61 -15.80
N LEU A 409 15.16 14.63 -16.40
CA LEU A 409 14.70 15.19 -17.68
C LEU A 409 15.21 14.33 -18.84
N ILE A 410 14.29 13.68 -19.55
CA ILE A 410 14.59 12.75 -20.64
C ILE A 410 14.34 13.44 -21.98
N PRO A 411 15.39 13.85 -22.72
CA PRO A 411 15.23 14.60 -23.95
C PRO A 411 14.81 13.68 -25.12
N PHE A 412 13.70 14.04 -25.76
CA PHE A 412 13.23 13.50 -27.04
C PHE A 412 13.38 14.57 -28.11
N SER A 413 14.64 14.78 -28.53
CA SER A 413 15.04 15.84 -29.47
C SER A 413 14.78 15.50 -30.94
N VAL A 414 14.60 14.21 -31.28
CA VAL A 414 14.29 13.78 -32.64
C VAL A 414 12.86 14.12 -33.02
N THR A 415 12.67 14.90 -34.08
CA THR A 415 11.34 15.18 -34.66
C THR A 415 11.09 14.25 -35.84
N ILE A 416 10.03 13.44 -35.77
CA ILE A 416 9.67 12.52 -36.85
C ILE A 416 8.81 13.28 -37.88
N PRO A 417 9.27 13.40 -39.15
CA PRO A 417 8.51 14.07 -40.20
C PRO A 417 7.14 13.42 -40.40
N ARG A 418 6.11 14.22 -40.69
CA ARG A 418 4.72 13.72 -40.83
C ARG A 418 4.59 12.57 -41.84
N ALA A 419 5.36 12.63 -42.93
CA ALA A 419 5.37 11.60 -43.99
C ALA A 419 5.96 10.25 -43.53
N GLU A 420 6.81 10.26 -42.51
CA GLU A 420 7.46 9.05 -41.95
C GLU A 420 6.70 8.47 -40.75
N ARG A 421 5.62 9.13 -40.29
CA ARG A 421 4.84 8.67 -39.14
C ARG A 421 3.99 7.49 -39.56
N ASP A 422 4.33 6.31 -39.03
CA ASP A 422 3.55 5.08 -39.22
C ASP A 422 2.31 5.09 -38.30
N PRO A 423 1.08 5.24 -38.84
CA PRO A 423 -0.14 5.22 -38.04
C PRO A 423 -0.45 3.85 -37.45
N THR A 424 0.14 2.78 -38.00
CA THR A 424 -0.06 1.38 -37.55
C THR A 424 0.96 0.96 -36.49
N LEU A 425 1.91 1.83 -36.15
CA LEU A 425 3.00 1.50 -35.22
C LEU A 425 2.49 0.96 -33.88
N ALA A 426 1.43 1.55 -33.32
CA ALA A 426 0.85 1.10 -32.06
C ALA A 426 0.33 -0.35 -32.14
N GLU A 427 -0.32 -0.73 -33.24
CA GLU A 427 -0.83 -2.09 -33.46
C GLU A 427 0.32 -3.09 -33.65
N ARG A 428 1.39 -2.68 -34.33
CA ARG A 428 2.59 -3.49 -34.51
C ARG A 428 3.30 -3.72 -33.18
N LEU A 429 3.48 -2.67 -32.39
CA LEU A 429 4.05 -2.76 -31.04
C LEU A 429 3.20 -3.65 -30.12
N ARG A 430 1.87 -3.62 -30.26
CA ARG A 430 0.98 -4.51 -29.50
C ARG A 430 1.27 -5.99 -29.69
N LYS A 431 1.70 -6.39 -30.90
CA LYS A 431 2.12 -7.78 -31.19
C LYS A 431 3.42 -8.15 -30.49
N GLU A 432 4.27 -7.17 -30.18
CA GLU A 432 5.56 -7.34 -29.50
C GLU A 432 5.49 -7.09 -27.99
N TRP A 433 4.31 -6.81 -27.42
CA TRP A 433 4.14 -6.59 -25.98
C TRP A 433 4.79 -7.65 -25.09
N PRO A 434 4.69 -8.97 -25.38
CA PRO A 434 5.43 -9.99 -24.63
C PRO A 434 6.95 -9.74 -24.58
N GLY A 435 7.55 -9.36 -25.71
CA GLY A 435 8.98 -9.09 -25.81
C GLY A 435 9.38 -7.75 -25.19
N ILE A 436 8.48 -6.77 -25.19
CA ILE A 436 8.67 -5.49 -24.49
C ILE A 436 8.65 -5.70 -22.98
N LEU A 437 7.78 -6.58 -22.47
CA LEU A 437 7.77 -6.94 -21.05
C LEU A 437 9.06 -7.67 -20.64
N GLU A 438 9.55 -8.60 -21.46
CA GLU A 438 10.86 -9.23 -21.25
C GLU A 438 11.99 -8.20 -21.20
N TRP A 439 11.98 -7.27 -22.15
CA TRP A 439 12.94 -6.17 -22.23
C TRP A 439 12.92 -5.31 -20.96
N ALA A 440 11.74 -4.99 -20.42
CA ALA A 440 11.59 -4.25 -19.16
C ALA A 440 12.09 -5.07 -17.95
N ILE A 441 11.79 -6.36 -17.87
CA ILE A 441 12.29 -7.24 -16.79
C ILE A 441 13.82 -7.27 -16.79
N ASN A 442 14.45 -7.40 -17.96
CA ASN A 442 15.91 -7.32 -18.08
C ASN A 442 16.44 -5.95 -17.63
N GLY A 443 15.72 -4.88 -17.94
CA GLY A 443 16.00 -3.54 -17.40
C GLY A 443 15.94 -3.46 -15.88
N CYS A 444 15.06 -4.24 -15.25
CA CYS A 444 14.96 -4.30 -13.79
C CYS A 444 16.19 -4.97 -13.18
N LEU A 445 16.71 -6.02 -13.83
CA LEU A 445 17.95 -6.68 -13.42
C LEU A 445 19.17 -5.74 -13.57
N GLU A 446 19.25 -5.02 -14.69
CA GLU A 446 20.29 -3.99 -14.89
C GLU A 446 20.20 -2.87 -13.85
N TRP A 447 18.99 -2.37 -13.59
CA TRP A 447 18.75 -1.34 -12.59
C TRP A 447 19.17 -1.82 -11.18
N GLN A 448 18.94 -3.08 -10.83
CA GLN A 448 19.38 -3.61 -9.54
C GLN A 448 20.91 -3.64 -9.41
N ALA A 449 21.62 -3.84 -10.52
CA ALA A 449 23.08 -3.94 -10.52
C ALA A 449 23.79 -2.58 -10.40
N ARG A 450 23.28 -1.53 -11.06
CA ARG A 450 23.96 -0.22 -11.13
C ARG A 450 23.09 1.01 -10.80
N GLY A 451 21.83 0.80 -10.42
CA GLY A 451 20.86 1.88 -10.25
C GLY A 451 20.40 2.50 -11.56
N LEU A 452 19.72 3.63 -11.48
CA LEU A 452 19.24 4.37 -12.65
C LEU A 452 20.38 4.92 -13.51
N ASP A 453 21.50 5.35 -12.90
CA ASP A 453 22.74 5.82 -13.55
C ASP A 453 22.48 6.58 -14.88
N PRO A 454 21.95 7.83 -14.78
CA PRO A 454 21.46 8.59 -15.92
C PRO A 454 22.61 9.02 -16.87
N PRO A 455 22.41 8.89 -18.20
CA PRO A 455 23.43 9.22 -19.19
C PRO A 455 23.69 10.72 -19.27
N ALA A 456 24.75 11.11 -19.97
CA ALA A 456 25.11 12.52 -20.16
C ALA A 456 23.94 13.36 -20.68
N ALA A 457 23.21 12.86 -21.69
CA ALA A 457 22.05 13.54 -22.25
C ALA A 457 20.96 13.90 -21.21
N VAL A 458 20.72 13.02 -20.23
CA VAL A 458 19.72 13.25 -19.16
C VAL A 458 20.28 14.20 -18.10
N ARG A 459 21.54 14.02 -17.70
CA ARG A 459 22.21 14.87 -16.70
C ARG A 459 22.34 16.32 -17.19
N GLU A 460 22.79 16.49 -18.43
CA GLU A 460 22.95 17.80 -19.07
C GLU A 460 21.61 18.48 -19.30
N ALA A 461 20.59 17.75 -19.81
CA ALA A 461 19.26 18.32 -19.98
C ALA A 461 18.66 18.76 -18.65
N SER A 462 18.81 17.94 -17.60
CA SER A 462 18.35 18.29 -16.25
C SER A 462 19.09 19.51 -15.72
N ALA A 463 20.43 19.57 -15.83
CA ALA A 463 21.24 20.70 -15.40
C ALA A 463 20.90 22.00 -16.15
N ALA A 464 20.72 21.93 -17.47
CA ALA A 464 20.35 23.09 -18.28
C ALA A 464 18.98 23.66 -17.89
N TYR A 465 18.00 22.79 -17.64
CA TYR A 465 16.69 23.23 -17.16
C TYR A 465 16.76 23.90 -15.78
N LEU A 466 17.60 23.40 -14.88
CA LEU A 466 17.80 24.03 -13.57
C LEU A 466 18.43 25.41 -13.68
N ALA A 467 19.37 25.59 -14.62
CA ALA A 467 19.96 26.89 -14.90
C ALA A 467 18.91 27.87 -15.47
N ASP A 468 18.02 27.40 -16.36
CA ASP A 468 16.91 28.21 -16.90
C ASP A 468 15.95 28.67 -15.78
N GLU A 469 15.68 27.80 -14.80
CA GLU A 469 14.74 28.09 -13.70
C GLU A 469 15.37 28.83 -12.50
N ASP A 470 16.65 29.21 -12.59
CA ASP A 470 17.32 30.02 -11.57
C ASP A 470 17.92 31.32 -12.14
N PRO A 471 17.07 32.31 -12.49
CA PRO A 471 17.53 33.60 -13.01
C PRO A 471 18.40 34.38 -12.01
N LEU A 472 18.28 34.07 -10.70
CA LEU A 472 19.12 34.69 -9.68
C LEU A 472 20.57 34.21 -9.79
N SER A 473 20.80 32.91 -10.03
CA SER A 473 22.14 32.39 -10.33
C SER A 473 22.73 33.02 -11.59
N ALA A 474 21.92 33.18 -12.65
CA ALA A 474 22.35 33.87 -13.86
C ALA A 474 22.77 35.33 -13.58
N TRP A 475 21.95 36.07 -12.82
CA TRP A 475 22.28 37.43 -12.40
C TRP A 475 23.55 37.50 -11.54
N ILE A 476 23.74 36.57 -10.59
CA ILE A 476 24.97 36.49 -9.78
C ILE A 476 26.18 36.27 -10.69
N SER A 477 26.10 35.32 -11.61
CA SER A 477 27.17 35.02 -12.57
C SER A 477 27.51 36.22 -13.45
N ASP A 478 26.50 36.93 -13.96
CA ASP A 478 26.67 37.97 -14.96
C ASP A 478 27.04 39.32 -14.36
N ARG A 479 26.36 39.72 -13.28
CA ARG A 479 26.41 41.06 -12.69
C ARG A 479 27.22 41.14 -11.41
N CYS A 480 27.62 40.01 -10.82
CA CYS A 480 28.31 40.00 -9.53
C CYS A 480 29.67 39.29 -9.58
N ALA A 481 30.57 39.69 -8.70
CA ALA A 481 31.84 39.02 -8.43
C ALA A 481 31.80 38.39 -7.04
N LEU A 482 32.00 37.07 -6.97
CA LEU A 482 32.08 36.32 -5.71
C LEU A 482 33.50 36.33 -5.15
N GLY A 483 33.64 36.51 -3.83
CA GLY A 483 34.93 36.49 -3.16
C GLY A 483 34.82 36.82 -1.67
N ALA A 484 35.63 36.16 -0.83
CA ALA A 484 35.53 36.28 0.64
C ALA A 484 35.64 37.72 1.18
N ASN A 485 36.36 38.60 0.46
CA ASN A 485 36.55 40.00 0.80
C ASN A 485 35.55 40.95 0.12
N ASN A 486 34.73 40.44 -0.80
CA ASN A 486 33.74 41.24 -1.51
C ASN A 486 32.56 41.51 -0.59
N TRP A 487 32.00 42.71 -0.70
CA TRP A 487 30.76 43.07 -0.04
C TRP A 487 30.04 44.13 -0.85
N GLU A 488 28.72 44.13 -0.76
CA GLU A 488 27.89 45.16 -1.39
C GLU A 488 26.63 45.44 -0.57
N ARG A 489 26.13 46.67 -0.67
CA ARG A 489 24.91 47.10 0.00
C ARG A 489 23.73 46.31 -0.52
N SER A 490 22.87 45.87 0.41
CA SER A 490 21.67 45.09 0.08
C SER A 490 20.75 45.83 -0.89
N ALA A 491 20.68 47.17 -0.82
CA ALA A 491 19.88 47.98 -1.73
C ALA A 491 20.46 48.03 -3.15
N ALA A 492 21.80 48.06 -3.29
CA ALA A 492 22.46 48.11 -4.59
C ALA A 492 22.32 46.77 -5.33
N LEU A 493 22.55 45.66 -4.62
CA LEU A 493 22.31 44.31 -5.15
C LEU A 493 20.85 44.12 -5.57
N PHE A 494 19.90 44.53 -4.72
CA PHE A 494 18.48 44.42 -5.06
C PHE A 494 18.10 45.27 -6.27
N ALA A 495 18.61 46.51 -6.38
CA ALA A 495 18.36 47.35 -7.55
C ALA A 495 18.94 46.74 -8.85
N SER A 496 20.14 46.17 -8.77
CA SER A 496 20.75 45.47 -9.91
C SER A 496 19.96 44.23 -10.31
N TRP A 497 19.49 43.44 -9.33
CA TRP A 497 18.61 42.30 -9.57
C TRP A 497 17.30 42.72 -10.23
N THR A 498 16.63 43.77 -9.72
CA THR A 498 15.39 44.28 -10.30
C THR A 498 15.58 44.68 -11.76
N ALA A 499 16.66 45.41 -12.07
CA ALA A 499 16.96 45.81 -13.44
C ALA A 499 17.24 44.61 -14.37
N PHE A 500 17.92 43.57 -13.87
CA PHE A 500 18.14 42.33 -14.61
C PHE A 500 16.82 41.58 -14.85
N ALA A 501 16.01 41.42 -13.80
CA ALA A 501 14.73 40.74 -13.89
C ALA A 501 13.76 41.46 -14.85
N GLU A 502 13.73 42.80 -14.85
CA GLU A 502 12.95 43.58 -15.82
C GLU A 502 13.41 43.35 -17.26
N ALA A 503 14.73 43.30 -17.50
CA ALA A 503 15.28 43.07 -18.83
C ALA A 503 14.97 41.67 -19.37
N GLU A 504 14.98 40.66 -18.50
CA GLU A 504 14.70 39.25 -18.85
C GLU A 504 13.18 38.90 -18.79
N GLY A 505 12.31 39.85 -18.42
CA GLY A 505 10.87 39.60 -18.27
C GLY A 505 10.52 38.71 -17.07
N GLU A 506 11.42 38.62 -16.09
CA GLU A 506 11.28 37.81 -14.89
C GLU A 506 10.43 38.47 -13.79
N LYS A 507 9.82 37.65 -12.94
CA LYS A 507 8.95 38.15 -11.87
C LYS A 507 9.77 38.76 -10.73
N ILE A 508 9.67 40.08 -10.58
CA ILE A 508 10.27 40.83 -9.47
C ILE A 508 9.50 40.49 -8.17
N ARG A 509 10.23 40.00 -7.17
CA ARG A 509 9.71 39.68 -5.81
C ARG A 509 10.24 40.69 -4.79
N ASP A 510 9.78 40.60 -3.55
CA ASP A 510 10.14 41.54 -2.49
C ASP A 510 11.58 41.35 -1.96
N GLN A 511 12.06 42.34 -1.18
CA GLN A 511 13.39 42.28 -0.56
C GLN A 511 13.58 41.12 0.42
N ARG A 512 12.49 40.59 1.00
CA ARG A 512 12.56 39.47 1.94
C ARG A 512 12.90 38.20 1.18
N TRP A 513 12.18 37.91 0.11
CA TRP A 513 12.49 36.82 -0.80
C TRP A 513 13.91 36.92 -1.33
N PHE A 514 14.36 38.10 -1.74
CA PHE A 514 15.71 38.30 -2.29
C PHE A 514 16.81 37.93 -1.29
N LYS A 515 16.63 38.30 -0.01
CA LYS A 515 17.56 37.90 1.05
C LYS A 515 17.57 36.40 1.29
N GLU A 516 16.38 35.79 1.38
CA GLU A 516 16.23 34.34 1.57
C GLU A 516 16.81 33.56 0.38
N ALA A 517 16.72 34.12 -0.83
CA ALA A 517 17.30 33.55 -2.03
C ALA A 517 18.83 33.63 -2.04
N LEU A 518 19.41 34.81 -1.79
CA LEU A 518 20.87 34.95 -1.69
C LEU A 518 21.49 34.07 -0.60
N ALA A 519 20.80 33.91 0.54
CA ALA A 519 21.25 33.03 1.61
C ALA A 519 21.34 31.56 1.16
N ARG A 520 20.45 31.10 0.28
CA ARG A 520 20.52 29.75 -0.31
C ARG A 520 21.75 29.55 -1.20
N HIS A 521 22.27 30.62 -1.80
CA HIS A 521 23.55 30.61 -2.52
C HIS A 521 24.77 30.80 -1.61
N GLY A 522 24.61 30.68 -0.29
CA GLY A 522 25.68 30.86 0.69
C GLY A 522 26.09 32.32 0.92
N ILE A 523 25.25 33.29 0.49
CA ILE A 523 25.55 34.72 0.57
C ILE A 523 24.75 35.32 1.73
N GLU A 524 25.42 35.53 2.86
CA GLU A 524 24.76 35.97 4.10
C GLU A 524 24.59 37.48 4.19
N ALA A 525 23.41 37.91 4.66
CA ALA A 525 23.14 39.30 4.99
C ALA A 525 23.76 39.67 6.34
N LYS A 526 24.53 40.76 6.36
CA LYS A 526 25.14 41.34 7.57
C LYS A 526 24.68 42.78 7.78
N ARG A 527 24.91 43.27 9.00
CA ARG A 527 24.59 44.64 9.40
C ARG A 527 25.79 45.28 10.08
N ASP A 528 26.11 46.50 9.68
CA ASP A 528 27.18 47.29 10.28
C ASP A 528 26.70 48.74 10.47
N GLY A 529 27.20 49.40 11.51
CA GLY A 529 26.78 50.75 11.90
C GLY A 529 27.13 51.83 10.86
N ARG A 530 28.21 51.64 10.08
CA ARG A 530 28.63 52.57 9.02
C ARG A 530 28.15 52.15 7.63
N LYS A 531 28.08 50.85 7.36
CA LYS A 531 27.72 50.30 6.03
C LYS A 531 26.24 49.99 5.85
N GLY A 532 25.44 50.02 6.92
CA GLY A 532 24.02 49.64 6.87
C GLY A 532 23.83 48.14 6.67
N ARG A 533 22.78 47.74 5.94
CA ARG A 533 22.52 46.34 5.57
C ARG A 533 23.29 45.98 4.29
N TYR A 534 24.14 44.97 4.36
CA TYR A 534 25.01 44.54 3.25
C TYR A 534 25.06 43.01 3.16
N PHE A 535 25.60 42.49 2.07
CA PHE A 535 25.94 41.08 1.93
C PHE A 535 27.44 40.92 1.83
N GLN A 536 27.99 39.86 2.44
CA GLN A 536 29.40 39.53 2.36
C GLN A 536 29.61 38.34 1.44
N GLY A 537 30.73 38.30 0.73
CA GLY A 537 31.03 37.26 -0.27
C GLY A 537 30.69 37.66 -1.71
N ILE A 538 30.08 38.84 -1.92
CA ILE A 538 29.56 39.29 -3.23
C ILE A 538 29.77 40.81 -3.41
N SER A 539 30.09 41.25 -4.63
CA SER A 539 30.01 42.65 -5.06
C SER A 539 29.46 42.75 -6.48
N LEU A 540 28.98 43.94 -6.88
CA LEU A 540 28.65 44.18 -8.29
C LEU A 540 29.94 44.25 -9.14
N LYS A 541 29.86 43.83 -10.40
CA LYS A 541 30.95 43.95 -11.39
C LYS A 541 31.11 45.36 -11.94
#